data_AF-A0A5B7IJE8-F1
#
_entry.id   AF-A0A5B7IJE8-F1
#
_cell.length_a   1.000
_cell.length_b   1.000
_cell.length_c   1.000
_cell.angle_alpha   90.00
_cell.angle_beta   90.00
_cell.angle_gamma   90.00
#
_symmetry.space_group_name_H-M   'P 1'
#
loop_
_entity.id
_entity.type
_entity.pdbx_description
1 polymer ?
#
loop_
_entity_poly.entity_id
_entity_poly.type
_entity_poly.pdbx_seq_one_letter_code
_entity_poly.pdbx_strand_id
1 'polypeptide(L)'
;MQALAEYSFRARLRDVTNIDCTFEVTSQPVTPLEVKITNESLSTYHSFELENVWGHVNLMAKGSGQAIAQLEVSWGVDVLGFIEQPHKKYFELDVWEKYHQFRNKSIITTTVCAK
;
A
#
# COMPACT_ATOMS: atom_id res chain seq x y z
N MET A 1 14.65 -7.30 3.65
CA MET A 1 14.24 -8.45 2.81
C MET A 1 15.17 -9.66 2.92
N GLN A 2 16.49 -9.49 3.05
CA GLN A 2 17.43 -10.61 3.12
C GLN A 2 17.14 -11.61 4.25
N ALA A 3 16.81 -11.15 5.46
CA ALA A 3 16.49 -12.02 6.59
C ALA A 3 15.25 -12.91 6.37
N LEU A 4 14.21 -12.38 5.70
CA LEU A 4 13.00 -13.14 5.38
C LEU A 4 13.27 -14.21 4.31
N ALA A 5 14.13 -13.90 3.34
CA ALA A 5 14.54 -14.84 2.31
C ALA A 5 15.38 -16.00 2.90
N GLU A 6 16.32 -15.71 3.81
CA GLU A 6 17.12 -16.76 4.45
C GLU A 6 16.27 -17.69 5.33
N TYR A 7 15.29 -17.14 6.05
CA TYR A 7 14.37 -17.94 6.85
C TYR A 7 13.50 -18.87 5.98
N SER A 8 12.95 -18.37 4.87
CA SER A 8 12.07 -19.16 4.00
C SER A 8 12.79 -20.35 3.36
N PHE A 9 14.07 -20.19 3.03
CA PHE A 9 14.92 -21.28 2.54
C PHE A 9 15.24 -22.31 3.62
N ARG A 10 15.58 -21.89 4.84
CA ARG A 10 15.95 -22.82 5.92
C ARG A 10 14.77 -23.63 6.45
N ALA A 11 13.58 -23.04 6.48
CA ALA A 11 12.38 -23.68 7.02
C ALA A 11 11.67 -24.63 6.03
N ARG A 12 12.21 -24.84 4.81
CA ARG A 12 11.58 -25.62 3.72
C ARG A 12 10.13 -25.21 3.43
N LEU A 13 9.80 -23.94 3.68
CA LEU A 13 8.44 -23.42 3.49
C LEU A 13 8.00 -23.51 2.02
N ARG A 14 8.96 -23.54 1.10
CA ARG A 14 8.75 -23.72 -0.35
C ARG A 14 8.27 -25.09 -0.79
N ASP A 15 8.51 -26.14 -0.01
CA ASP A 15 8.17 -27.52 -0.42
C ASP A 15 6.79 -27.94 0.07
N VAL A 16 6.25 -27.27 1.11
CA VAL A 16 5.02 -27.66 1.84
C VAL A 16 3.84 -26.69 1.58
N THR A 17 4.04 -25.72 0.70
CA THR A 17 3.09 -24.63 0.41
C THR A 17 1.95 -25.08 -0.50
N ASN A 18 0.78 -25.18 0.10
CA ASN A 18 -0.49 -25.35 -0.57
C ASN A 18 -1.57 -24.65 0.24
N ILE A 19 -1.87 -23.40 -0.14
CA ILE A 19 -2.80 -22.53 0.58
C ILE A 19 -3.92 -22.12 -0.38
N ASP A 20 -5.15 -22.46 -0.02
CA ASP A 20 -6.37 -21.96 -0.64
C ASP A 20 -6.85 -20.74 0.16
N CYS A 21 -6.79 -19.56 -0.46
CA CYS A 21 -7.25 -18.30 0.10
C CYS A 21 -8.57 -17.89 -0.54
N THR A 22 -9.57 -17.56 0.29
CA THR A 22 -10.85 -17.03 -0.13
C THR A 22 -11.03 -15.65 0.47
N PHE A 23 -11.26 -14.65 -0.39
CA PHE A 23 -11.52 -13.28 0.00
C PHE A 23 -13.00 -12.95 -0.20
N GLU A 24 -13.65 -12.49 0.87
CA GLU A 24 -15.02 -12.02 0.87
C GLU A 24 -15.02 -10.52 1.18
N VAL A 25 -15.60 -9.72 0.29
CA VAL A 25 -15.63 -8.26 0.41
C VAL A 25 -17.08 -7.82 0.50
N THR A 26 -17.44 -7.08 1.55
CA THR A 26 -18.85 -6.69 1.76
C THR A 26 -19.37 -5.70 0.72
N SER A 27 -18.49 -4.86 0.17
CA SER A 27 -18.86 -3.80 -0.78
C SER A 27 -19.10 -4.30 -2.20
N GLN A 28 -18.77 -5.56 -2.49
CA GLN A 28 -18.87 -6.13 -3.82
C GLN A 28 -19.74 -7.40 -3.77
N PRO A 29 -20.93 -7.39 -4.39
CA PRO A 29 -21.87 -8.52 -4.34
C PRO A 29 -21.45 -9.71 -5.22
N VAL A 30 -20.21 -9.72 -5.72
CA VAL A 30 -19.68 -10.73 -6.64
C VAL A 30 -19.14 -11.92 -5.84
N THR A 31 -19.09 -13.09 -6.48
CA THR A 31 -18.48 -14.33 -5.99
C THR A 31 -17.19 -14.10 -5.20
N PRO A 32 -16.99 -14.84 -4.08
CA PRO A 32 -15.74 -14.76 -3.33
C PRO A 32 -14.56 -15.02 -4.23
N LEU A 33 -13.53 -14.21 -4.08
CA LEU A 33 -12.32 -14.32 -4.87
C LEU A 33 -11.46 -15.44 -4.29
N GLU A 34 -11.25 -16.49 -5.08
CA GLU A 34 -10.44 -17.65 -4.69
C GLU A 34 -9.05 -17.57 -5.31
N VAL A 35 -8.02 -17.71 -4.47
CA VAL A 35 -6.62 -17.68 -4.88
C VAL A 35 -5.94 -18.91 -4.32
N LYS A 36 -5.34 -19.71 -5.21
CA LYS A 36 -4.57 -20.89 -4.82
C LYS A 36 -3.08 -20.59 -4.92
N ILE A 37 -2.40 -20.69 -3.79
CA ILE A 37 -0.94 -20.53 -3.70
C ILE A 37 -0.34 -21.92 -3.60
N THR A 38 0.34 -22.32 -4.66
CA THR A 38 1.06 -23.60 -4.77
C THR A 38 2.55 -23.33 -4.97
N ASN A 39 3.36 -24.39 -5.03
CA ASN A 39 4.79 -24.27 -5.29
C ASN A 39 5.10 -23.58 -6.65
N GLU A 40 4.16 -23.64 -7.60
CA GLU A 40 4.31 -23.00 -8.92
C GLU A 40 4.06 -21.48 -8.88
N SER A 41 3.17 -21.01 -7.99
CA SER A 41 2.80 -19.58 -7.87
C SER A 41 3.48 -18.85 -6.69
N LEU A 42 4.46 -19.48 -6.05
CA LEU A 42 5.03 -19.03 -4.78
C LEU A 42 5.81 -17.71 -4.85
N SER A 43 6.39 -17.40 -6.01
CA SER A 43 7.08 -16.13 -6.25
C SER A 43 6.18 -15.05 -6.84
N THR A 44 4.93 -15.39 -7.16
CA THR A 44 4.04 -14.51 -7.91
C THR A 44 3.23 -13.66 -6.94
N TYR A 45 3.23 -12.35 -7.15
CA TYR A 45 2.38 -11.45 -6.40
C TYR A 45 0.96 -11.48 -6.98
N HIS A 46 -0.03 -11.76 -6.14
CA HIS A 46 -1.44 -11.74 -6.51
C HIS A 46 -2.07 -10.44 -6.00
N SER A 47 -2.39 -9.53 -6.92
CA SER A 47 -3.04 -8.24 -6.63
C SER A 47 -4.46 -8.21 -7.14
N PHE A 48 -5.35 -7.61 -6.35
CA PHE A 48 -6.75 -7.42 -6.71
C PHE A 48 -7.15 -5.99 -6.38
N GLU A 49 -7.63 -5.26 -7.38
CA GLU A 49 -8.12 -3.90 -7.18
C GLU A 49 -9.60 -3.95 -6.77
N LEU A 50 -9.93 -3.24 -5.70
CA LEU A 50 -11.30 -3.08 -5.22
C LEU A 50 -11.81 -1.72 -5.67
N GLU A 51 -12.87 -1.70 -6.49
CA GLU A 51 -13.49 -0.45 -6.93
C GLU A 51 -14.19 0.29 -5.78
N ASN A 52 -14.82 -0.46 -4.86
CA ASN A 52 -15.52 0.08 -3.70
C ASN A 52 -14.75 -0.20 -2.39
N VAL A 53 -14.08 0.82 -1.86
CA VAL A 53 -13.21 0.74 -0.67
C VAL A 53 -13.93 0.96 0.67
N TRP A 54 -15.21 0.58 0.78
CA TRP A 54 -15.97 0.65 2.03
C TRP A 54 -16.32 -0.75 2.55
N GLY A 55 -16.56 -0.90 3.86
CA GLY A 55 -16.93 -2.19 4.47
C GLY A 55 -15.74 -3.01 4.98
N HIS A 56 -15.94 -4.32 5.15
CA HIS A 56 -14.92 -5.24 5.66
C HIS A 56 -14.45 -6.22 4.57
N VAL A 57 -13.19 -6.63 4.69
CA VAL A 57 -12.60 -7.70 3.88
C VAL A 57 -12.33 -8.87 4.81
N ASN A 58 -13.00 -9.99 4.59
CA ASN A 58 -12.72 -11.24 5.28
C ASN A 58 -11.79 -12.08 4.43
N LEU A 59 -10.62 -12.40 4.97
CA LEU A 59 -9.68 -13.34 4.39
C LEU A 59 -9.74 -14.65 5.17
N MET A 60 -10.12 -15.72 4.50
CA MET A 60 -10.03 -17.08 5.03
C MET A 60 -8.99 -17.86 4.24
N ALA A 61 -7.98 -18.39 4.93
CA ALA A 61 -6.93 -19.21 4.33
C ALA A 61 -7.02 -20.63 4.89
N LYS A 62 -6.95 -21.63 4.02
CA LYS A 62 -6.98 -23.05 4.37
C LYS A 62 -5.81 -23.77 3.71
N GLY A 63 -5.17 -24.69 4.44
CA GLY A 63 -4.07 -25.49 3.91
C GLY A 63 -2.79 -25.37 4.73
N SER A 64 -1.66 -25.65 4.09
CA SER A 64 -0.32 -25.69 4.71
C SER A 64 0.61 -24.69 4.05
N GLY A 65 1.38 -23.94 4.86
CA GLY A 65 2.35 -22.98 4.38
C GLY A 65 2.28 -21.64 5.10
N GLN A 66 2.97 -20.65 4.56
CA GLN A 66 2.95 -19.26 5.04
C GLN A 66 2.81 -18.31 3.86
N ALA A 67 1.95 -17.30 4.02
CA ALA A 67 1.74 -16.23 3.06
C ALA A 67 1.57 -14.90 3.80
N ILE A 68 1.86 -13.81 3.11
CA ILE A 68 1.66 -12.45 3.62
C ILE A 68 0.53 -11.84 2.81
N ALA A 69 -0.54 -11.43 3.50
CA ALA A 69 -1.59 -10.62 2.92
C ALA A 69 -1.36 -9.16 3.31
N GLN A 70 -1.43 -8.27 2.34
CA GLN A 70 -1.30 -6.82 2.54
C GLN A 70 -2.51 -6.14 1.94
N LEU A 71 -3.16 -5.29 2.75
CA LEU A 71 -4.21 -4.40 2.29
C LEU A 71 -3.64 -2.99 2.22
N GLU A 72 -3.78 -2.36 1.06
CA GLU A 72 -3.37 -0.98 0.83
C GLU A 72 -4.60 -0.17 0.43
N VAL A 73 -4.78 0.99 1.08
CA VAL A 73 -5.86 1.91 0.79
C VAL A 73 -5.26 3.30 0.66
N SER A 74 -5.49 3.92 -0.50
CA SER A 74 -5.05 5.28 -0.77
C SER A 74 -6.27 6.17 -1.04
N TRP A 75 -6.39 7.28 -0.33
CA TRP A 75 -7.40 8.31 -0.61
C TRP A 75 -6.78 9.70 -0.55
N GLY A 76 -7.27 10.61 -1.39
CA GLY A 76 -6.90 12.02 -1.32
C GLY A 76 -7.55 12.69 -0.12
N VAL A 77 -6.76 13.45 0.64
CA VAL A 77 -7.27 14.26 1.75
C VAL A 77 -6.98 15.73 1.48
N ASP A 78 -8.03 16.52 1.27
CA ASP A 78 -7.90 17.95 0.98
C ASP A 78 -8.11 18.83 2.23
N VAL A 79 -8.52 18.25 3.36
CA VAL A 79 -8.79 18.97 4.60
C VAL A 79 -7.62 18.77 5.56
N LEU A 80 -6.96 19.88 5.92
CA LEU A 80 -5.76 19.90 6.78
C LEU A 80 -5.88 19.08 8.08
N GLY A 81 -7.09 19.00 8.65
CA GLY A 81 -7.36 18.23 9.89
C GLY A 81 -7.31 16.71 9.73
N PHE A 82 -7.42 16.20 8.50
CA PHE A 82 -7.35 14.78 8.19
C PHE A 82 -6.02 14.39 7.52
N ILE A 83 -5.14 15.36 7.25
CA ILE A 83 -3.80 15.08 6.72
C ILE A 83 -3.00 14.42 7.83
N GLU A 84 -2.45 13.24 7.55
CA GLU A 84 -1.58 12.53 8.48
C GLU A 84 -0.30 13.34 8.70
N GLN A 85 -0.19 13.92 9.90
CA GLN A 85 1.01 14.64 10.30
C GLN A 85 2.02 13.65 10.88
N PRO A 86 3.31 13.80 10.59
CA PRO A 86 4.32 12.94 11.18
C PRO A 86 4.30 13.09 12.70
N HIS A 87 4.45 11.98 13.43
CA HIS A 87 4.46 11.95 14.90
C HIS A 87 5.45 12.96 15.52
N LYS A 88 6.52 13.27 14.77
CA LYS A 88 7.49 14.29 15.13
C LYS A 88 7.82 15.10 13.88
N LYS A 89 7.98 16.42 14.04
CA LYS A 89 8.50 17.29 12.98
C LYS A 89 9.98 16.97 12.76
N TYR A 90 10.27 16.21 11.71
CA TYR A 90 11.65 15.82 11.35
C TYR A 90 12.36 16.86 10.51
N PHE A 91 11.61 17.58 9.69
CA PHE A 91 12.12 18.66 8.84
C PHE A 91 11.08 19.78 8.76
N GLU A 92 11.56 20.99 8.52
CA GLU A 92 10.71 22.14 8.22
C GLU A 92 10.94 22.56 6.77
N LEU A 93 9.86 22.61 5.99
CA LEU A 93 9.88 23.06 4.60
C LEU A 93 9.20 24.43 4.51
N ASP A 94 10.00 25.47 4.32
CA ASP A 94 9.53 26.83 4.10
C ASP A 94 9.53 27.12 2.59
N VAL A 95 8.34 27.29 2.00
CA VAL A 95 8.17 27.71 0.60
C VAL A 95 7.76 29.17 0.56
N TRP A 96 8.58 30.01 -0.07
CA TRP A 96 8.24 31.40 -0.30
C TRP A 96 8.17 31.71 -1.79
N GLU A 97 7.13 32.46 -2.17
CA GLU A 97 6.92 32.90 -3.54
C GLU A 97 6.96 34.43 -3.61
N LYS A 98 7.83 34.95 -4.48
CA LYS A 98 7.92 36.38 -4.75
C LYS A 98 7.37 36.67 -6.13
N TYR A 99 6.28 37.43 -6.14
CA TYR A 99 5.66 37.98 -7.34
C TYR A 99 6.28 39.35 -7.64
N HIS A 100 6.88 39.51 -8.82
CA HIS A 100 7.51 40.78 -9.19
C HIS A 100 6.45 41.81 -9.60
N GLN A 101 6.60 43.06 -9.14
CA GLN A 101 5.64 44.15 -9.39
C GLN A 101 5.73 44.77 -10.80
N PHE A 102 6.51 44.20 -11.71
CA PHE A 102 6.67 44.72 -13.07
C PHE A 102 5.38 44.55 -13.88
N ARG A 103 5.22 45.40 -14.91
CA ARG A 103 4.04 45.42 -15.80
C ARG A 103 3.80 44.07 -16.51
N ASN A 104 4.83 43.21 -16.60
CA ASN A 104 4.75 41.85 -17.11
C ASN A 104 4.79 40.85 -15.94
N LYS A 105 3.65 40.23 -15.62
CA LYS A 105 3.51 39.26 -14.51
C LYS A 105 3.91 37.83 -14.92
N SER A 106 4.90 37.67 -15.78
CA SER A 106 5.30 36.35 -16.31
C SER A 106 6.36 35.64 -15.44
N ILE A 107 6.91 36.31 -14.42
CA ILE A 107 8.00 35.79 -13.60
C ILE A 107 7.53 35.66 -12.15
N ILE A 108 7.66 34.45 -11.61
CA ILE A 108 7.47 34.12 -10.20
C ILE A 108 8.81 33.54 -9.71
N THR A 109 9.31 34.05 -8.59
CA THR A 109 10.49 33.48 -7.93
C THR A 109 10.04 32.68 -6.74
N THR A 110 10.04 31.35 -6.87
CA THR A 110 9.79 30.42 -5.78
C THR A 110 11.13 30.01 -5.17
N THR A 111 11.21 29.99 -3.85
CA THR A 111 12.36 29.46 -3.15
C THR A 111 11.88 28.58 -2.03
N VAL A 112 12.60 27.47 -1.89
CA VAL A 112 12.26 26.38 -1.00
C VAL A 112 13.45 26.18 -0.08
N CYS A 113 13.23 26.31 1.22
CA CYS A 113 14.22 26.07 2.25
C CYS A 113 13.80 24.84 3.07
N ALA A 114 14.70 23.88 3.22
CA ALA A 114 14.52 22.73 4.12
C ALA A 114 15.51 22.84 5.29
N LYS A 115 15.01 22.75 6.53
CA LYS A 115 15.79 22.77 7.77
C LYS A 115 15.61 21.48 8.57
#